data_AF-A0A2G4U474-F1
#
_entry.id   AF-A0A2G4U474-F1
#
_cell.length_a   1.000
_cell.length_b   1.000
_cell.length_c   1.000
_cell.angle_alpha   90.00
_cell.angle_beta   90.00
_cell.angle_gamma   90.00
#
_symmetry.space_group_name_H-M   'P 1'
#
loop_
_entity.id
_entity.type
_entity.pdbx_description
1 polymer ?
#
loop_
_entity_poly.entity_id
_entity_poly.type
_entity_poly.pdbx_seq_one_letter_code
_entity_poly.pdbx_strand_id
1 'polypeptide(L)'
;MRVSEEALLSSGFSHTELQKIKNNVESYGGTLGEAIQDLAKRFIIAICVVSSCLAVFLFLVMFGTTESIFSGGIGLLCGIAIATFIQPPVLSYKSWRYCRTNKT
;
A
#
# COMPACT_ATOMS: atom_id res chain seq x y z
N MET A 1 -4.32 -13.51 -14.61
CA MET A 1 -3.19 -12.74 -15.16
C MET A 1 -1.96 -13.62 -15.12
N ARG A 2 -1.30 -13.92 -16.26
CA ARG A 2 -0.01 -14.62 -16.22
C ARG A 2 1.05 -13.61 -15.83
N VAL A 3 1.44 -13.63 -14.56
CA VAL A 3 2.51 -12.78 -14.02
C VAL A 3 3.80 -13.59 -14.05
N SER A 4 4.82 -13.07 -14.73
CA SER A 4 6.15 -13.68 -14.80
C SER A 4 7.22 -12.73 -14.26
N GLU A 5 8.38 -13.28 -13.89
CA GLU A 5 9.47 -12.50 -13.31
C GLU A 5 10.00 -11.46 -14.31
N GLU A 6 10.12 -11.82 -15.58
CA GLU A 6 10.54 -10.91 -16.65
C GLU A 6 9.56 -9.74 -16.87
N ALA A 7 8.25 -9.99 -16.74
CA ALA A 7 7.23 -8.95 -16.81
C ALA A 7 7.31 -7.99 -15.62
N LEU A 8 7.62 -8.50 -14.43
CA LEU A 8 7.78 -7.66 -13.24
C LEU A 8 9.08 -6.85 -13.31
N LEU A 9 10.19 -7.45 -13.74
CA LEU A 9 11.47 -6.74 -13.93
C LEU A 9 11.32 -5.59 -14.93
N SER A 10 10.71 -5.85 -16.10
CA SER A 10 10.46 -4.82 -17.11
C SER A 10 9.52 -3.70 -16.62
N SER A 11 8.67 -3.99 -15.64
CA SER A 11 7.80 -2.98 -15.01
C SER A 11 8.47 -2.16 -13.89
N GLY A 12 9.73 -2.46 -13.55
CA GLY A 12 10.52 -1.69 -12.57
C GLY A 12 10.67 -2.33 -11.19
N PHE A 13 10.39 -3.63 -11.06
CA PHE A 13 10.82 -4.40 -9.89
C PHE A 13 12.32 -4.70 -9.99
N SER A 14 13.01 -4.71 -8.85
CA SER A 14 14.38 -5.20 -8.74
C SER A 14 14.42 -6.70 -8.49
N HIS A 15 15.55 -7.34 -8.81
CA HIS A 15 15.78 -8.75 -8.50
C HIS A 15 15.63 -9.05 -7.01
N THR A 16 16.11 -8.16 -6.13
CA THR A 16 16.00 -8.34 -4.68
C THR A 16 14.55 -8.27 -4.19
N GLU A 17 13.74 -7.38 -4.76
CA GLU A 17 12.30 -7.30 -4.46
C GLU A 17 11.57 -8.58 -4.89
N LEU A 18 11.88 -9.09 -6.09
CA LEU A 18 11.29 -10.32 -6.59
C LEU A 18 11.70 -11.54 -5.77
N GLN A 19 12.97 -11.64 -5.40
CA GLN A 19 13.45 -12.72 -4.54
C GLN A 19 12.75 -12.71 -3.17
N LYS A 20 12.51 -11.53 -2.58
CA LYS A 20 11.73 -11.41 -1.34
C LYS A 20 10.29 -11.92 -1.51
N ILE A 21 9.63 -11.55 -2.60
CA ILE A 21 8.25 -12.02 -2.87
C ILE A 21 8.25 -13.53 -3.08
N LYS A 22 9.18 -14.05 -3.87
CA LYS A 22 9.29 -15.47 -4.18
C LYS A 22 9.58 -16.32 -2.95
N ASN A 23 10.51 -15.91 -2.09
CA ASN A 23 10.77 -16.60 -0.83
C ASN A 23 9.52 -16.64 0.07
N ASN A 24 8.71 -15.57 0.08
CA ASN A 24 7.43 -15.59 0.82
C ASN A 24 6.43 -16.57 0.20
N VAL A 25 6.30 -16.58 -1.13
CA VAL A 25 5.42 -17.53 -1.83
C VAL A 25 5.87 -18.98 -1.60
N GLU A 26 7.18 -19.23 -1.57
CA GLU A 26 7.74 -20.55 -1.30
C GLU A 26 7.51 -21.00 0.16
N SER A 27 7.65 -20.08 1.13
CA SER A 27 7.40 -20.37 2.54
C SER A 27 5.92 -20.51 2.92
N TYR A 28 5.04 -19.73 2.30
CA TYR A 28 3.62 -19.63 2.70
C TYR A 28 2.65 -20.21 1.66
N GLY A 29 3.15 -20.68 0.52
CA GLY A 29 2.35 -21.18 -0.59
C GLY A 29 1.75 -20.07 -1.47
N GLY A 30 1.07 -20.51 -2.54
CA GLY A 30 0.44 -19.63 -3.52
C GLY A 30 1.29 -19.39 -4.77
N THR A 31 0.92 -18.38 -5.54
CA THR A 31 1.61 -18.00 -6.78
C THR A 31 2.16 -16.58 -6.71
N LEU A 32 3.18 -16.30 -7.55
CA LEU A 32 3.72 -14.95 -7.71
C LEU A 32 2.63 -13.94 -8.08
N GLY A 33 1.68 -14.34 -8.95
CA GLY A 33 0.57 -13.49 -9.36
C GLY A 33 -0.39 -13.15 -8.20
N GLU A 34 -0.71 -14.12 -7.35
CA GLU A 34 -1.53 -13.88 -6.15
C GLU A 34 -0.83 -12.95 -5.16
N ALA A 35 0.47 -13.15 -4.92
CA ALA A 35 1.25 -12.27 -4.06
C ALA A 35 1.26 -10.83 -4.57
N ILE A 36 1.44 -10.62 -5.88
CA ILE A 36 1.38 -9.29 -6.50
C ILE A 36 -0.02 -8.68 -6.35
N GLN A 37 -1.07 -9.46 -6.61
CA GLN A 37 -2.45 -8.98 -6.50
C GLN A 37 -2.84 -8.62 -5.06
N ASP A 38 -2.40 -9.39 -4.08
CA ASP A 38 -2.63 -9.09 -2.67
C ASP A 38 -1.88 -7.84 -2.22
N LEU A 39 -0.65 -7.65 -2.67
CA LEU A 39 0.11 -6.44 -2.42
C LEU A 39 -0.56 -5.21 -3.05
N ALA A 40 -1.09 -5.35 -4.27
CA ALA A 40 -1.85 -4.29 -4.93
C ALA A 40 -3.13 -3.92 -4.16
N LYS A 41 -3.86 -4.92 -3.63
CA LYS A 41 -5.04 -4.68 -2.79
C LYS A 41 -4.69 -3.99 -1.48
N ARG A 42 -3.61 -4.42 -0.81
CA ARG A 42 -3.10 -3.79 0.42
C ARG A 42 -2.80 -2.31 0.21
N PHE A 43 -2.21 -1.95 -0.93
CA PHE A 43 -1.98 -0.55 -1.29
C PHE A 43 -3.27 0.27 -1.42
N ILE A 44 -4.32 -0.29 -2.05
CA ILE A 44 -5.63 0.37 -2.14
C ILE A 44 -6.22 0.60 -0.76
N ILE A 45 -6.15 -0.41 0.12
CA ILE A 45 -6.63 -0.29 1.51
C ILE A 45 -5.87 0.81 2.24
N ALA A 46 -4.54 0.89 2.10
CA ALA A 46 -3.73 1.94 2.69
C ALA A 46 -4.16 3.34 2.20
N ILE A 47 -4.36 3.52 0.90
CA ILE A 47 -4.88 4.79 0.34
C ILE A 47 -6.25 5.13 0.93
N CYS A 48 -7.15 4.15 1.04
CA CYS A 48 -8.47 4.37 1.65
C CYS A 48 -8.36 4.82 3.10
N VAL A 49 -7.48 4.20 3.90
CA VAL A 49 -7.25 4.59 5.30
C VAL A 49 -6.71 6.02 5.38
N VAL A 50 -5.67 6.34 4.60
CA VAL A 50 -5.08 7.69 4.58
C VAL A 50 -6.11 8.73 4.12
N SER A 51 -6.91 8.41 3.11
CA SER A 51 -7.98 9.30 2.62
C SER A 51 -9.06 9.52 3.66
N SER A 52 -9.46 8.49 4.40
CA SER A 52 -10.40 8.60 5.53
C SER A 52 -9.82 9.45 6.66
N CYS A 53 -8.56 9.26 7.04
CA CYS A 53 -7.89 10.10 8.03
C CYS A 53 -7.86 11.57 7.59
N LEU A 54 -7.57 11.83 6.32
CA LEU A 54 -7.58 13.18 5.76
C LEU A 54 -8.98 13.80 5.78
N ALA A 55 -10.02 13.02 5.46
CA ALA A 55 -11.41 13.49 5.53
C ALA A 55 -11.81 13.88 6.95
N VAL A 56 -11.44 13.08 7.96
CA VAL A 56 -11.66 13.41 9.37
C VAL A 56 -10.89 14.67 9.77
N PHE A 57 -9.64 14.82 9.31
CA PHE A 57 -8.86 16.03 9.55
C PHE A 57 -9.52 17.28 8.97
N LEU A 58 -10.00 17.20 7.72
CA LEU A 58 -10.73 18.31 7.08
C LEU A 58 -12.00 18.67 7.86
N PHE A 59 -12.74 17.67 8.34
CA PHE A 59 -13.90 17.90 9.19
C PHE A 59 -13.53 18.60 10.51
N LEU A 60 -12.45 18.19 11.17
CA LEU A 60 -11.93 18.86 12.36
C LEU A 60 -11.51 20.30 12.07
N VAL A 61 -10.91 20.58 10.92
CA VAL A 61 -10.52 21.94 10.53
C VAL A 61 -11.75 22.82 10.28
N MET A 62 -12.83 22.26 9.71
CA MET A 62 -14.05 23.02 9.42
C MET A 62 -14.91 23.29 10.67
N PHE A 63 -14.97 22.36 11.62
CA PHE A 63 -15.92 22.40 12.73
C PHE A 63 -15.30 22.37 14.13
N GLY A 64 -14.01 22.09 14.25
CA GLY A 64 -13.32 21.89 15.51
C GLY A 64 -12.75 23.18 16.10
N THR A 65 -12.42 23.12 17.40
CA THR A 65 -11.64 24.16 18.08
C THR A 65 -10.16 24.00 17.80
N THR A 66 -9.37 25.05 18.04
CA THR A 66 -7.91 25.01 17.87
C THR A 66 -7.27 23.84 18.63
N GLU A 67 -7.72 23.54 19.86
CA GLU A 67 -7.21 22.42 20.65
C GLU A 67 -7.55 21.05 20.04
N SER A 68 -8.78 20.88 19.51
CA SER A 68 -9.20 19.66 18.84
C SER A 68 -8.46 19.44 17.52
N ILE A 69 -8.10 20.51 16.81
CA ILE A 69 -7.31 20.43 15.58
C ILE A 69 -5.88 19.98 15.88
N PHE A 70 -5.22 20.55 16.91
CA PHE A 70 -3.86 20.16 17.29
C PHE A 70 -3.80 18.70 17.79
N SER A 71 -4.64 18.36 18.76
CA SER A 71 -4.67 17.01 19.35
C SER A 71 -5.13 15.95 18.34
N GLY A 72 -6.19 16.24 17.58
CA GLY A 72 -6.70 15.35 16.53
C GLY A 72 -5.72 15.18 15.36
N GLY A 73 -5.03 16.24 14.95
CA GLY A 73 -4.00 16.19 13.93
C GLY A 73 -2.84 15.27 14.31
N ILE A 74 -2.34 15.36 15.55
CA ILE A 74 -1.29 14.48 16.05
C ILE A 74 -1.76 13.02 16.06
N GLY A 75 -2.97 12.75 16.55
CA GLY A 75 -3.54 11.41 16.57
C GLY A 75 -3.66 10.79 15.17
N LEU A 76 -4.14 11.58 14.19
CA LEU A 76 -4.27 11.14 12.80
C LEU A 76 -2.91 10.89 12.14
N LEU A 77 -1.91 11.73 12.41
CA LEU A 77 -0.53 11.52 11.93
C LEU A 77 0.06 10.21 12.46
N CYS A 78 -0.11 9.92 13.76
CA CYS A 78 0.31 8.65 14.34
C CYS A 78 -0.41 7.46 13.68
N GLY A 79 -1.72 7.57 13.44
CA GLY A 79 -2.50 6.54 12.75
C GLY A 79 -1.99 6.26 11.33
N ILE A 80 -1.72 7.31 10.55
CA ILE A 80 -1.15 7.20 9.20
C ILE A 80 0.24 6.57 9.23
N ALA A 81 1.10 6.99 10.17
CA ALA A 81 2.43 6.43 10.30
C ALA A 81 2.38 4.92 10.57
N ILE A 82 1.58 4.48 11.55
CA ILE A 82 1.42 3.05 11.87
C ILE A 82 0.88 2.28 10.66
N ALA A 83 -0.16 2.79 10.00
CA ALA A 83 -0.75 2.15 8.82
C ALA A 83 0.26 1.99 7.67
N THR A 84 1.15 2.97 7.49
CA THR A 84 2.16 2.97 6.42
C THR A 84 3.38 2.11 6.76
N PHE A 85 3.77 2.01 8.04
CA PHE A 85 4.93 1.20 8.47
C PHE A 85 4.65 -0.31 8.51
N ILE A 86 3.39 -0.72 8.76
CA ILE A 86 3.02 -2.15 8.83
C ILE A 86 3.15 -2.84 7.46
N GLN A 87 3.02 -2.09 6.36
CA GLN A 87 3.04 -2.64 5.01
C GLN A 87 4.28 -2.17 4.25
N PRO A 88 4.88 -2.95 3.33
CA PRO A 88 5.93 -2.45 2.46
C PRO A 88 5.30 -1.50 1.42
N PRO A 89 5.35 -0.17 1.61
CA PRO A 89 4.48 0.73 0.86
C PRO A 89 4.94 0.85 -0.60
N VAL A 90 6.25 0.86 -0.82
CA VAL A 90 6.88 0.91 -2.14
C VAL A 90 6.56 -0.34 -2.96
N LEU A 91 6.69 -1.52 -2.35
CA LEU A 91 6.42 -2.79 -3.03
C LEU A 91 4.94 -2.92 -3.38
N SER A 92 4.06 -2.56 -2.45
CA SER A 92 2.60 -2.55 -2.65
C SER A 92 2.18 -1.57 -3.75
N TYR A 93 2.81 -0.39 -3.81
CA TYR A 93 2.60 0.59 -4.89
C TYR A 93 3.03 0.05 -6.26
N LYS A 94 4.23 -0.55 -6.37
CA LYS A 94 4.71 -1.14 -7.63
C LYS A 94 3.77 -2.24 -8.11
N SER A 95 3.32 -3.12 -7.22
CA SER A 95 2.35 -4.16 -7.53
C SER A 95 1.02 -3.58 -8.01
N TRP A 96 0.50 -2.55 -7.35
CA TRP A 96 -0.72 -1.87 -7.80
C TRP A 96 -0.56 -1.23 -9.18
N ARG A 97 0.56 -0.54 -9.43
CA ARG A 97 0.85 0.09 -10.73
C ARG A 97 0.94 -0.96 -11.84
N TYR A 98 1.62 -2.07 -11.58
CA TYR A 98 1.72 -3.20 -12.50
C TYR A 98 0.34 -3.79 -12.81
N CYS A 99 -0.46 -4.09 -11.78
CA CYS A 99 -1.81 -4.61 -11.95
C CYS A 99 -2.73 -3.63 -12.69
N ARG A 100 -2.60 -2.32 -12.47
CA ARG A 100 -3.41 -1.32 -13.17
C ARG A 100 -3.07 -1.23 -14.66
N THR A 101 -1.78 -1.33 -15.01
CA THR A 101 -1.30 -1.18 -16.39
C THR A 101 -1.63 -2.42 -17.25
N ASN A 102 -1.60 -3.60 -16.64
CA ASN A 102 -1.78 -4.87 -17.32
C ASN A 102 -3.19 -5.49 -17.10
N LYS A 103 -4.17 -4.68 -16.63
CA LYS A 103 -5.58 -5.06 -16.53
C LYS A 103 -6.36 -4.95 -17.86
N THR A 104 -5.66 -4.59 -18.94
CA THR A 104 -6.14 -4.55 -20.32
C THR A 104 -5.79 -5.85 -21.01
#